data_AF-A0A7V9AUS5-F1
#
_entry.id   AF-A0A7V9AUS5-F1
#
_cell.length_a   1.000
_cell.length_b   1.000
_cell.length_c   1.000
_cell.angle_alpha   90.00
_cell.angle_beta   90.00
_cell.angle_gamma   90.00
#
_symmetry.space_group_name_H-M   'P 1'
#
loop_
_entity.id
_entity.type
_entity.pdbx_description
1 polymer ?
#
loop_
_entity_poly.entity_id
_entity_poly.type
_entity_poly.pdbx_seq_one_letter_code
_entity_poly.pdbx_strand_id
1 'polypeptide(L)'
;MKKAISITLSEDNLLWLRGQAARTSRGSVSEVLNRIVGETRKAGGTDPAAIRSVAGTIDLPDDDPDLERADAQIRSLFALSARQPTLVRERPAATRTKKARRG
;
A
#
# COMPACT_ATOMS: atom_id res chain seq x y z
N MET A 1 -26.53 6.76 -3.16
CA MET A 1 -26.62 5.37 -2.66
C MET A 1 -25.30 4.64 -2.94
N LYS A 2 -24.78 3.82 -2.01
CA LYS A 2 -23.56 3.01 -2.23
C LYS A 2 -23.96 1.65 -2.82
N LYS A 3 -23.31 1.21 -3.89
CA LYS A 3 -23.51 -0.10 -4.51
C LYS A 3 -22.34 -1.01 -4.17
N ALA A 4 -22.64 -2.20 -3.65
CA ALA A 4 -21.61 -3.21 -3.41
C ALA A 4 -21.16 -3.82 -4.75
N ILE A 5 -19.85 -4.02 -4.89
CA ILE A 5 -19.22 -4.66 -6.05
C ILE A 5 -18.21 -5.69 -5.55
N SER A 6 -18.10 -6.79 -6.29
CA SER A 6 -17.08 -7.83 -6.07
C SER A 6 -16.01 -7.67 -7.14
N ILE A 7 -14.75 -7.77 -6.73
CA ILE A 7 -13.58 -7.63 -7.60
C ILE A 7 -12.57 -8.71 -7.26
N THR A 8 -11.93 -9.24 -8.28
CA THR A 8 -10.88 -10.24 -8.15
C THR A 8 -9.54 -9.58 -8.42
N LEU A 9 -8.59 -9.75 -7.51
CA LEU A 9 -7.24 -9.20 -7.58
C LEU A 9 -6.23 -10.30 -7.25
N SER A 10 -4.98 -10.14 -7.70
CA SER A 10 -3.89 -11.01 -7.26
C SER A 10 -3.66 -10.89 -5.76
N GLU A 11 -3.06 -11.94 -5.18
CA GLU A 11 -2.82 -12.02 -3.73
C GLU A 11 -1.91 -10.90 -3.23
N ASP A 12 -0.85 -10.57 -3.96
CA ASP A 12 0.09 -9.48 -3.62
C ASP A 12 -0.63 -8.12 -3.53
N ASN A 13 -1.55 -7.85 -4.45
CA ASN A 13 -2.34 -6.62 -4.45
C ASN A 13 -3.30 -6.57 -3.25
N LEU A 14 -3.89 -7.71 -2.88
CA LEU A 14 -4.74 -7.81 -1.70
C LEU A 14 -3.93 -7.59 -0.41
N LEU A 15 -2.73 -8.14 -0.34
CA LEU A 15 -1.82 -7.97 0.79
C LEU A 15 -1.43 -6.49 0.95
N TRP A 16 -1.03 -5.84 -0.15
CA TRP A 16 -0.69 -4.42 -0.16
C TRP A 16 -1.88 -3.55 0.29
N LEU A 17 -3.09 -3.77 -0.26
CA LEU A 17 -4.29 -3.03 0.13
C LEU A 17 -4.65 -3.19 1.61
N ARG A 18 -4.51 -4.40 2.15
CA ARG A 18 -4.73 -4.67 3.59
C ARG A 18 -3.69 -3.95 4.45
N GLY A 19 -2.43 -3.92 4.02
CA GLY A 19 -1.37 -3.17 4.69
C GLY A 19 -1.67 -1.66 4.73
N GLN A 20 -2.11 -1.08 3.62
CA GLN A 20 -2.51 0.34 3.57
C GLN A 20 -3.72 0.64 4.46
N ALA A 21 -4.72 -0.24 4.47
CA ALA A 21 -5.88 -0.12 5.33
C ALA A 21 -5.48 -0.16 6.82
N ALA A 22 -4.58 -1.06 7.20
CA ALA A 22 -4.10 -1.19 8.57
C ALA A 22 -3.29 0.02 9.08
N ARG A 23 -2.59 0.73 8.18
CA ARG A 23 -1.85 1.97 8.52
C ARG A 23 -2.77 3.14 8.83
N THR A 24 -4.03 3.08 8.39
CA THR A 24 -5.02 4.12 8.63
C THR A 24 -5.90 3.65 9.79
N SER A 25 -5.91 4.36 10.93
CA SER A 25 -6.52 3.91 12.19
C SER A 25 -8.02 3.53 12.13
N ARG A 26 -8.70 3.83 11.02
CA ARG A 26 -10.09 3.43 10.71
C ARG A 26 -10.31 2.97 9.27
N GLY A 27 -9.24 2.75 8.49
CA GLY A 27 -9.35 2.50 7.06
C GLY A 27 -9.86 1.10 6.74
N SER A 28 -10.94 1.02 5.95
CA SER A 28 -11.34 -0.25 5.33
C SER A 28 -10.63 -0.46 3.99
N VAL A 29 -10.47 -1.71 3.54
CA VAL A 29 -9.94 -2.01 2.19
C VAL A 29 -10.76 -1.29 1.11
N SER A 30 -12.08 -1.26 1.27
CA SER A 30 -12.99 -0.54 0.36
C SER A 30 -12.76 0.97 0.36
N GLU A 31 -12.37 1.56 1.49
CA GLU A 31 -12.10 2.98 1.61
C GLU A 31 -10.75 3.36 1.00
N VAL A 32 -9.72 2.55 1.21
CA VAL A 32 -8.43 2.68 0.52
C VAL A 32 -8.63 2.58 -0.99
N LEU A 33 -9.39 1.59 -1.46
CA LEU A 33 -9.68 1.42 -2.87
C LEU A 33 -10.50 2.59 -3.43
N ASN A 34 -11.52 3.05 -2.71
CA ASN A 34 -12.31 4.22 -3.12
C ASN A 34 -11.47 5.48 -3.20
N ARG A 35 -10.50 5.65 -2.29
CA ARG A 35 -9.55 6.76 -2.35
C ARG A 35 -8.68 6.67 -3.60
N ILE A 36 -8.07 5.51 -3.87
CA ILE A 36 -7.25 5.31 -5.07
C ILE A 36 -8.06 5.59 -6.33
N VAL A 37 -9.25 4.98 -6.47
CA VAL A 37 -10.13 5.21 -7.62
C VAL A 37 -10.56 6.67 -7.72
N GLY A 38 -10.84 7.32 -6.58
CA GLY A 38 -11.19 8.74 -6.50
C GLY A 38 -10.05 9.64 -6.92
N GLU A 39 -8.83 9.35 -6.49
CA GLU A 39 -7.60 10.05 -6.89
C GLU A 39 -7.33 9.84 -8.37
N THR A 40 -7.40 8.63 -8.91
CA THR A 40 -7.24 8.36 -10.35
C THR A 40 -8.28 9.11 -11.20
N ARG A 41 -9.53 9.16 -10.74
CA ARG A 41 -10.60 9.90 -11.43
C ARG A 41 -10.40 11.41 -11.38
N LYS A 42 -9.95 11.94 -10.24
CA LYS A 42 -9.71 13.39 -10.03
C LYS A 42 -8.42 13.86 -10.70
N ALA A 43 -7.38 13.04 -10.66
CA ALA A 43 -6.09 13.31 -11.27
C ALA A 43 -6.10 13.14 -12.80
N GLY A 44 -7.25 12.82 -13.39
CA GLY A 44 -7.37 12.69 -14.84
C GLY A 44 -6.44 11.61 -15.38
N GLY A 45 -6.37 10.44 -14.76
CA GLY A 45 -5.47 9.33 -15.18
C GLY A 45 -5.73 8.74 -16.57
N THR A 46 -6.53 9.39 -17.41
CA THR A 46 -6.70 9.16 -18.84
C THR A 46 -6.10 10.27 -19.70
N ASP A 47 -5.62 11.36 -19.09
CA ASP A 47 -4.85 12.41 -19.75
C ASP A 47 -3.39 11.93 -19.86
N PRO A 48 -2.82 11.81 -21.07
CA PRO A 48 -1.40 11.52 -21.27
C PRO A 48 -0.47 12.46 -20.48
N ALA A 49 -0.91 13.68 -20.14
CA ALA A 49 -0.15 14.62 -19.31
C ALA A 49 -0.17 14.26 -17.80
N ALA A 50 -1.12 13.45 -17.34
CA ALA A 50 -1.18 12.93 -15.97
C ALA A 50 -0.33 11.67 -15.78
N ILE A 51 0.05 10.99 -16.87
CA ILE A 51 1.15 10.02 -16.88
C ILE A 51 2.45 10.81 -16.77
N ARG A 52 2.76 11.30 -15.56
CA ARG A 52 4.13 11.69 -15.26
C ARG A 52 4.92 10.40 -15.14
N SER A 53 5.67 10.07 -16.20
CA SER A 53 6.94 9.40 -15.98
C SER A 53 7.61 10.12 -14.81
N VAL A 54 8.05 9.39 -13.78
CA VAL A 54 8.89 9.98 -12.74
C VAL A 54 10.25 10.23 -13.39
N ALA A 55 10.30 11.21 -14.29
CA ALA A 55 11.50 11.94 -14.64
C ALA A 55 11.73 12.92 -13.47
N GLY A 56 12.12 12.37 -12.33
CA GLY A 56 12.78 13.15 -11.30
C GLY A 56 14.24 13.31 -11.72
N THR A 57 14.80 14.49 -11.49
CA THR A 57 16.26 14.65 -11.50
C THR A 57 16.79 13.81 -10.35
N ILE A 58 17.47 12.71 -10.67
CA ILE A 58 18.28 12.01 -9.68
C ILE A 58 19.57 12.80 -9.61
N ASP A 59 19.76 13.54 -8.52
CA ASP A 59 21.04 14.18 -8.24
C ASP A 59 22.05 13.05 -7.98
N LEU A 60 22.93 12.83 -8.95
CA LEU A 60 24.02 11.89 -8.79
C LEU A 60 25.09 12.55 -7.90
N PRO A 61 25.67 11.81 -6.96
CA PRO A 61 26.80 12.33 -6.19
C PRO A 61 27.95 12.68 -7.14
N ASP A 62 28.53 13.88 -7.00
CA ASP A 62 29.68 14.30 -7.81
C ASP A 62 30.90 13.35 -7.64
N ASP A 63 30.93 12.59 -6.54
CA ASP A 63 31.98 11.62 -6.19
C ASP A 63 31.72 10.18 -6.68
N ASP A 64 30.61 9.94 -7.40
CA ASP A 64 30.29 8.67 -8.06
C ASP A 64 29.52 8.89 -9.38
N PRO A 65 30.13 9.56 -10.39
CA PRO A 65 29.48 9.88 -11.65
C PRO A 65 29.13 8.62 -12.47
N ASP A 66 29.93 7.56 -12.34
CA ASP A 66 29.76 6.29 -13.05
C ASP A 66 28.89 5.27 -12.29
N LEU A 67 28.35 5.66 -11.12
CA LEU A 67 27.45 4.86 -10.30
C LEU A 67 28.02 3.51 -9.86
N GLU A 68 29.34 3.43 -9.69
CA GLU A 68 30.03 2.19 -9.29
C GLU A 68 29.55 1.70 -7.92
N ARG A 69 29.06 2.60 -7.06
CA ARG A 69 28.58 2.28 -5.70
C ARG A 69 27.06 2.17 -5.60
N ALA A 70 26.32 2.38 -6.69
CA ALA A 70 24.85 2.43 -6.65
C ALA A 70 24.23 1.11 -6.13
N ASP A 71 24.76 -0.05 -6.55
CA ASP A 71 24.27 -1.35 -6.07
C ASP A 71 24.42 -1.48 -4.54
N ALA A 72 25.58 -1.06 -3.99
CA ALA A 72 25.83 -1.10 -2.56
C ALA A 72 24.90 -0.14 -1.78
N GLN A 73 24.64 1.05 -2.33
CA GLN A 73 23.73 2.02 -1.73
C GLN A 73 22.28 1.49 -1.71
N ILE A 74 21.79 0.94 -2.82
CA ILE A 74 20.44 0.36 -2.90
C ILE A 74 20.29 -0.80 -1.90
N ARG A 75 21.29 -1.69 -1.83
CA ARG A 75 21.29 -2.79 -0.83
C ARG A 75 21.26 -2.27 0.59
N SER A 76 21.99 -1.20 0.89
CA SER A 76 21.99 -0.57 2.21
C SER A 76 20.61 0.00 2.55
N LEU A 77 19.97 0.74 1.64
CA LEU A 77 18.62 1.26 1.82
C LEU A 77 17.61 0.14 2.06
N PHE A 78 17.72 -0.95 1.30
CA PHE A 78 16.87 -2.12 1.49
C PHE A 78 17.09 -2.79 2.85
N ALA A 79 18.35 -2.97 3.26
CA ALA A 79 18.69 -3.54 4.56
C ALA A 79 18.18 -2.67 5.73
N LEU A 80 18.22 -1.34 5.60
CA LEU A 80 17.63 -0.42 6.56
C LEU A 80 16.11 -0.56 6.65
N SER A 81 15.43 -0.69 5.50
CA SER A 81 13.99 -0.92 5.43
C SER A 81 13.60 -2.25 6.10
N ALA A 82 14.36 -3.33 5.85
CA ALA A 82 14.11 -4.64 6.44
C ALA A 82 14.27 -4.68 7.97
N ARG A 83 15.03 -3.75 8.55
CA ARG A 83 15.20 -3.60 10.01
C ARG A 83 14.04 -2.86 10.67
N GLN A 84 13.12 -2.26 9.91
CA GLN A 84 11.95 -1.63 10.50
C GLN A 84 10.96 -2.71 10.99
N PRO A 85 10.55 -2.67 12.28
CA PRO A 85 9.64 -3.66 12.81
C PRO A 85 8.30 -3.59 12.06
N THR A 86 7.96 -4.68 11.38
CA THR A 86 6.65 -4.83 10.76
C THR A 86 5.65 -5.18 11.85
N LEU A 87 4.88 -4.19 12.32
CA LEU A 87 3.85 -4.40 13.34
C LEU A 87 2.67 -5.19 12.75
N VAL A 88 2.69 -6.51 12.93
CA VAL A 88 1.56 -7.40 12.63
C VAL A 88 0.69 -7.53 13.87
N ARG A 89 -0.50 -6.94 13.88
CA ARG A 89 -1.50 -7.19 14.92
C ARG A 89 -2.22 -8.51 14.63
N GLU A 90 -1.89 -9.55 15.39
CA GLU A 90 -2.70 -10.78 15.41
C GLU A 90 -4.11 -10.46 15.92
N ARG A 91 -5.11 -11.01 15.22
CA ARG A 91 -6.51 -10.85 15.60
C ARG A 91 -6.80 -11.82 16.76
N PRO A 92 -7.35 -11.37 17.90
CA PRO A 92 -7.73 -12.28 18.97
C PRO A 92 -8.74 -13.30 18.47
N ALA A 93 -8.59 -14.56 18.88
CA ALA A 93 -9.53 -15.63 18.55
C ALA A 93 -10.94 -15.25 19.02
N ALA A 94 -11.91 -15.24 18.09
CA ALA A 94 -13.28 -14.88 18.38
C ALA A 94 -13.92 -15.94 19.29
N THR A 95 -14.10 -15.63 20.58
CA THR A 95 -14.87 -16.46 21.51
C THR A 95 -16.36 -16.40 21.13
N ARG A 96 -16.89 -17.51 20.61
CA ARG A 96 -18.32 -17.70 20.33
C ARG A 96 -19.10 -17.78 21.65
N THR A 97 -19.71 -16.69 22.09
CA THR A 97 -20.75 -16.74 23.13
C THR A 97 -22.05 -17.28 22.53
N LYS A 98 -22.40 -18.51 22.92
CA LYS A 98 -23.69 -19.14 22.59
C LYS A 98 -24.82 -18.38 23.31
N LYS A 99 -25.62 -17.62 22.58
CA LYS A 99 -26.84 -17.00 23.11
C LYS A 99 -27.92 -18.08 23.29
N ALA A 100 -28.17 -18.47 24.54
CA ALA A 100 -29.31 -19.31 24.91
C ALA A 100 -30.62 -18.55 24.62
N ARG A 101 -31.50 -19.12 23.79
CA ARG A 101 -32.91 -18.70 23.69
C ARG A 101 -33.70 -19.49 24.72
N ARG A 102 -34.22 -18.78 25.73
CA ARG A 102 -35.24 -19.27 26.66
C ARG A 102 -36.54 -19.53 25.88
N GLY A 103 -37.23 -20.60 26.28
CA GLY A 103 -38.55 -20.98 25.80
C GLY A 103 -39.66 -20.06 26.27
#